data_AF-A0A9Q8Y422-F1
#
_entry.id   AF-A0A9Q8Y422-F1
#
_cell.length_a   1.000
_cell.length_b   1.000
_cell.length_c   1.000
_cell.angle_alpha   90.00
_cell.angle_beta   90.00
_cell.angle_gamma   90.00
#
_symmetry.space_group_name_H-M   'P 1'
#
loop_
_entity.id
_entity.type
_entity.pdbx_description
1 polymer ?
#
loop_
_entity_poly.entity_id
_entity_poly.type
_entity_poly.pdbx_seq_one_letter_code
_entity_poly.pdbx_strand_id
1 'polypeptide(L)'
;MYDFNHLERRAKELIASGNAADAIKIYLFMADGDQSLDAGYLGERLGECYENLGDLHAAKYWYGRAVEENPDIRQASVEARKRLHQIGIDPFLGDAEKKS
;
A
#
# COMPACT_ATOMS: atom_id res chain seq x y z
N MET A 1 9.96 0.51 -23.68
CA MET A 1 9.47 -0.45 -22.65
C MET A 1 10.38 -0.29 -21.45
N TYR A 2 9.83 -0.01 -20.27
CA TYR A 2 10.64 0.13 -19.04
C TYR A 2 11.02 -1.25 -18.51
N ASP A 3 12.21 -1.38 -17.93
CA ASP A 3 12.63 -2.59 -17.22
C ASP A 3 12.07 -2.56 -15.79
N PHE A 4 11.16 -3.49 -15.48
CA PHE A 4 10.55 -3.58 -14.15
C PHE A 4 11.56 -3.89 -13.04
N ASN A 5 12.65 -4.61 -13.32
CA ASN A 5 13.70 -4.83 -12.33
C ASN A 5 14.43 -3.54 -11.98
N HIS A 6 14.60 -2.66 -12.96
CA HIS A 6 15.20 -1.35 -12.74
C HIS A 6 14.25 -0.44 -11.95
N LEU A 7 12.96 -0.41 -12.30
CA LEU A 7 11.94 0.35 -11.56
C LEU A 7 11.85 -0.11 -10.10
N GLU A 8 11.83 -1.43 -9.88
CA GLU A 8 11.79 -2.04 -8.55
C GLU A 8 13.00 -1.64 -7.70
N ARG A 9 14.21 -1.73 -8.27
CA ARG A 9 15.43 -1.30 -7.57
C ARG A 9 15.37 0.18 -7.20
N ARG A 10 14.91 1.02 -8.13
CA ARG A 10 14.82 2.45 -7.90
C ARG A 10 13.81 2.81 -6.81
N ALA A 11 12.66 2.15 -6.79
CA ALA A 11 11.66 2.35 -5.75
C ALA A 11 12.20 1.96 -4.36
N LYS A 12 12.93 0.85 -4.25
CA LYS A 12 13.59 0.43 -3.01
C LYS A 12 14.63 1.44 -2.51
N GLU A 13 15.45 1.99 -3.40
CA GLU A 13 16.41 3.06 -3.05
C GLU A 13 15.69 4.30 -2.53
N LEU A 14 14.58 4.69 -3.17
CA LEU A 14 13.78 5.83 -2.75
C LEU A 14 13.21 5.62 -1.35
N ILE A 15 12.64 4.44 -1.05
CA ILE A 15 12.17 4.10 0.30
C ILE A 15 13.32 4.19 1.32
N ALA A 16 14.47 3.57 1.01
CA ALA A 16 15.63 3.56 1.91
C ALA A 16 16.19 4.97 2.20
N SER A 17 16.02 5.89 1.25
CA SER A 17 16.39 7.30 1.39
C SER A 17 15.31 8.19 2.05
N GLY A 18 14.18 7.61 2.48
CA GLY A 18 13.05 8.34 3.07
C GLY A 18 12.10 8.98 2.05
N ASN A 19 12.33 8.80 0.76
CA ASN A 19 11.52 9.36 -0.33
C ASN A 19 10.37 8.42 -0.75
N ALA A 20 9.58 7.97 0.22
CA ALA A 20 8.47 7.04 -0.01
C ALA A 20 7.44 7.58 -1.02
N ALA A 21 7.22 8.89 -1.06
CA ALA A 21 6.30 9.54 -2.01
C ALA A 21 6.69 9.32 -3.48
N ASP A 22 7.99 9.30 -3.80
CA ASP A 22 8.46 9.05 -5.15
C ASP A 22 8.43 7.55 -5.50
N ALA A 23 8.67 6.68 -4.51
CA ALA A 23 8.53 5.23 -4.68
C ALA A 23 7.09 4.84 -5.04
N ILE A 24 6.08 5.48 -4.42
CA ILE A 24 4.66 5.27 -4.75
C ILE A 24 4.38 5.51 -6.23
N LYS A 25 4.92 6.59 -6.80
CA LYS A 25 4.71 6.92 -8.23
C LYS A 25 5.20 5.79 -9.13
N ILE A 26 6.33 5.18 -8.79
CA ILE A 26 6.88 4.04 -9.54
C ILE A 26 5.98 2.82 -9.39
N TYR A 27 5.57 2.47 -8.17
CA TYR A 27 4.73 1.30 -7.94
C TYR A 27 3.34 1.42 -8.56
N LEU A 28 2.73 2.61 -8.54
CA LEU A 28 1.47 2.86 -9.25
C LEU A 28 1.63 2.74 -10.76
N PHE A 29 2.74 3.25 -11.33
CA PHE A 29 3.04 3.09 -12.75
C PHE A 29 3.22 1.61 -13.13
N MET A 30 3.88 0.81 -12.29
CA MET A 30 4.03 -0.63 -12.50
C MET A 30 2.67 -1.34 -12.45
N ALA A 31 1.82 -0.99 -11.48
CA ALA A 31 0.49 -1.58 -11.32
C ALA A 31 -0.47 -1.25 -12.48
N ASP A 32 -0.34 -0.07 -13.08
CA ASP A 32 -1.13 0.37 -14.24
C ASP A 32 -0.64 -0.27 -15.55
N GLY A 33 0.68 -0.40 -15.70
CA GLY A 33 1.31 -0.79 -16.97
C GLY A 33 1.31 -2.28 -17.30
N ASP A 34 1.18 -3.17 -16.31
CA ASP A 34 1.26 -4.62 -16.55
C ASP A 34 0.45 -5.45 -15.54
N GLN A 35 -0.62 -6.07 -16.04
CA GLN A 35 -1.51 -6.96 -15.26
C GLN A 35 -0.88 -8.32 -14.92
N SER A 36 0.28 -8.67 -15.51
CA SER A 36 1.02 -9.90 -15.20
C SER A 36 1.91 -9.75 -13.96
N LEU A 37 2.14 -8.51 -13.50
CA LEU A 37 2.82 -8.27 -12.24
C LEU A 37 1.94 -8.71 -11.07
N ASP A 38 2.59 -9.26 -10.04
CA ASP A 38 1.94 -9.69 -8.82
C ASP A 38 1.30 -8.47 -8.11
N ALA A 39 0.00 -8.29 -8.33
CA ALA A 39 -0.79 -7.21 -7.73
C ALA A 39 -0.73 -7.27 -6.20
N GLY A 40 -0.54 -8.47 -5.63
CA GLY A 40 -0.30 -8.68 -4.22
C GLY A 40 0.99 -8.01 -3.75
N TYR A 41 2.07 -8.22 -4.50
CA TYR A 41 3.39 -7.64 -4.20
C TYR A 41 3.36 -6.11 -4.29
N LEU A 42 2.79 -5.58 -5.37
CA LEU A 42 2.68 -4.13 -5.56
C LEU A 42 1.79 -3.49 -4.49
N GLY A 43 0.70 -4.15 -4.11
CA GLY A 43 -0.16 -3.72 -2.99
C GLY A 43 0.60 -3.67 -1.67
N GLU A 44 1.43 -4.67 -1.36
CA GLU A 44 2.24 -4.68 -0.14
C GLU A 44 3.24 -3.52 -0.13
N ARG A 45 3.94 -3.28 -1.25
CA ARG A 45 4.90 -2.17 -1.38
C ARG A 45 4.25 -0.81 -1.29
N LEU A 46 3.07 -0.63 -1.87
CA LEU A 46 2.30 0.61 -1.73
C LEU A 46 1.86 0.80 -0.28
N GLY A 47 1.39 -0.26 0.39
CA GLY A 47 1.05 -0.25 1.81
C GLY A 47 2.20 0.26 2.67
N GLU A 48 3.41 -0.30 2.50
CA GLU A 48 4.61 0.10 3.23
C GLU A 48 4.97 1.58 2.98
N CYS A 49 4.87 2.04 1.74
CA CYS A 49 5.17 3.42 1.41
C CYS A 49 4.19 4.40 2.06
N TYR A 50 2.89 4.10 2.03
CA TYR A 50 1.88 4.94 2.66
C TYR A 50 1.97 4.93 4.18
N GLU A 51 2.34 3.81 4.81
CA GLU A 51 2.65 3.80 6.25
C GLU A 51 3.83 4.71 6.58
N ASN A 52 4.90 4.66 5.79
CA ASN A 52 6.07 5.53 5.97
C ASN A 52 5.74 7.02 5.80
N LEU A 53 4.72 7.36 5.01
CA LEU A 53 4.22 8.73 4.86
C LEU A 53 3.21 9.13 5.95
N GLY A 54 2.75 8.18 6.77
CA GLY A 54 1.71 8.40 7.78
C GLY A 54 0.28 8.42 7.24
N ASP A 55 0.07 8.13 5.95
CA ASP A 55 -1.27 7.98 5.37
C ASP A 55 -1.80 6.56 5.63
N LEU A 56 -2.28 6.37 6.86
CA LEU A 56 -2.69 5.07 7.35
C LEU A 56 -3.96 4.53 6.67
N HIS A 57 -4.82 5.39 6.13
CA HIS A 57 -6.02 4.99 5.39
C HIS A 57 -5.64 4.41 4.03
N ALA A 58 -4.74 5.09 3.29
CA ALA A 58 -4.22 4.56 2.04
C ALA A 58 -3.42 3.27 2.26
N ALA A 59 -2.59 3.22 3.30
CA ALA A 59 -1.86 2.02 3.67
C ALA A 59 -2.80 0.82 3.90
N LYS A 60 -3.85 1.02 4.71
CA LYS A 60 -4.86 -0.01 4.99
C LYS A 60 -5.53 -0.54 3.73
N TYR A 61 -5.85 0.35 2.79
CA TYR A 61 -6.43 -0.03 1.50
C TYR A 61 -5.50 -0.94 0.70
N TRP A 62 -4.23 -0.55 0.57
CA TRP A 62 -3.26 -1.29 -0.25
C TRP A 62 -2.85 -2.63 0.35
N TYR A 63 -2.72 -2.74 1.68
CA TYR A 63 -2.59 -4.05 2.32
C TYR A 63 -3.85 -4.91 2.17
N GLY A 64 -5.04 -4.30 2.16
CA GLY A 64 -6.29 -4.99 1.85
C GLY A 64 -6.24 -5.66 0.48
N ARG A 65 -5.88 -4.88 -0.54
CA ARG A 65 -5.67 -5.37 -1.92
C ARG A 65 -4.61 -6.48 -1.97
N ALA A 66 -3.51 -6.32 -1.25
CA ALA A 66 -2.44 -7.31 -1.24
C ALA A 66 -2.91 -8.68 -0.71
N VAL A 67 -3.72 -8.67 0.35
CA VAL A 67 -4.28 -9.87 0.97
C VAL A 67 -5.32 -10.55 0.09
N GLU A 68 -6.12 -9.79 -0.66
CA GLU A 68 -7.14 -10.33 -1.56
C GLU A 68 -6.53 -11.14 -2.72
N GLU A 69 -5.34 -10.75 -3.19
CA GLU A 69 -4.65 -11.44 -4.28
C GLU A 69 -4.00 -12.76 -3.84
N ASN A 70 -3.32 -12.79 -2.69
CA ASN A 70 -2.73 -14.01 -2.15
C ASN A 70 -2.50 -13.94 -0.63
N PRO A 71 -3.46 -14.39 0.20
CA PRO A 71 -3.37 -14.23 1.65
C PRO A 71 -2.25 -15.09 2.28
N ASP A 72 -1.93 -16.25 1.73
CA ASP A 72 -0.95 -17.19 2.30
C ASP A 72 0.50 -16.74 2.11
N ILE A 73 0.77 -15.98 1.04
CA ILE A 73 2.09 -15.39 0.78
C ILE A 73 2.24 -14.05 1.50
N ARG A 74 1.15 -13.31 1.72
CA ARG A 74 1.16 -11.91 2.18
C ARG A 74 0.93 -11.77 3.68
N GLN A 75 1.61 -12.60 4.48
CA GLN A 75 1.49 -12.57 5.94
C GLN A 75 1.79 -11.18 6.53
N ALA A 76 2.77 -10.45 5.98
CA ALA A 76 3.10 -9.08 6.38
C ALA A 76 1.92 -8.12 6.12
N SER A 77 1.29 -8.22 4.95
CA SER A 77 0.09 -7.43 4.62
C SER A 77 -1.11 -7.81 5.51
N VAL A 78 -1.28 -9.08 5.87
CA VAL A 78 -2.33 -9.51 6.82
C VAL A 78 -2.10 -8.88 8.19
N GLU A 79 -0.88 -8.89 8.70
CA GLU A 79 -0.52 -8.30 9.98
C GLU A 79 -0.67 -6.78 9.98
N ALA A 80 -0.21 -6.11 8.92
CA ALA A 80 -0.38 -4.68 8.75
C ALA A 80 -1.87 -4.30 8.68
N ARG A 81 -2.68 -5.02 7.89
CA ARG A 81 -4.14 -4.81 7.81
C ARG A 81 -4.82 -5.00 9.17
N LYS A 82 -4.40 -5.98 9.97
CA LYS A 82 -4.90 -6.18 11.35
C LYS A 82 -4.54 -5.01 12.26
N ARG A 83 -3.29 -4.54 12.23
CA ARG A 83 -2.84 -3.37 13.00
C ARG A 83 -3.59 -2.10 12.60
N LEU A 84 -3.85 -1.92 11.32
CA LEU A 84 -4.59 -0.77 10.78
C LEU A 84 -6.12 -0.95 10.87
N HIS A 85 -6.63 -2.05 11.42
CA HIS A 85 -8.07 -2.31 11.50
C HIS A 85 -8.80 -1.20 12.26
N GLN A 86 -8.19 -0.71 13.35
CA GLN A 86 -8.69 0.39 14.18
C GLN A 86 -8.71 1.77 13.51
N ILE A 87 -8.03 1.91 12.36
CA ILE A 87 -8.04 3.16 11.59
C ILE A 87 -9.39 3.22 10.84
N GLY A 88 -10.35 3.88 11.48
CA GLY A 88 -11.68 4.14 10.97
C GLY A 88 -11.81 5.55 10.39
N ILE A 89 -13.02 5.87 9.94
CA ILE A 89 -13.37 7.21 9.48
C ILE A 89 -14.14 8.01 10.53
N ASP A 90 -14.43 7.42 11.70
CA ASP A 90 -15.21 8.04 12.79
C ASP A 90 -14.74 9.46 13.17
N PRO A 91 -13.43 9.76 13.21
CA PRO A 91 -12.95 11.12 13.50
C PRO A 91 -13.39 12.18 12.47
N PHE A 92 -13.80 11.76 11.27
CA PHE A 92 -14.19 12.65 10.17
C PHE A 92 -15.71 12.76 9.97
N LEU A 93 -16.51 11.88 10.59
CA LEU A 93 -17.96 11.83 10.37
C LEU A 93 -18.75 12.85 11.21
N GLY A 94 -18.11 13.54 12.16
CA GLY A 94 -18.80 14.43 13.08
C GLY A 94 -19.85 13.71 13.94
N ASP A 95 -20.48 14.42 14.88
CA ASP A 95 -21.43 13.80 15.81
C ASP A 95 -22.80 13.50 15.18
N ALA A 96 -23.05 13.92 13.93
CA ALA A 96 -24.35 13.76 13.26
C ALA A 96 -24.61 12.32 12.76
N GLU A 97 -23.56 11.51 12.59
CA GLU A 97 -23.64 10.14 12.06
C GLU A 97 -23.48 9.05 13.14
N LYS A 98 -23.21 9.44 14.40
CA LYS A 98 -23.35 8.54 15.57
C LYS A 98 -24.83 8.32 15.89
N LYS A 99 -25.63 7.84 14.94
CA LYS A 99 -27.03 7.49 15.17
C LYS A 99 -27.16 6.01 15.52
N SER A 100 -27.45 5.80 16.80
CA SER A 100 -28.23 4.72 17.43
C SER A 100 -27.63 3.33 17.50
#